data_AF-A0A7X4J674-F1
#
_entry.id   AF-A0A7X4J674-F1
#
_cell.length_a   1.000
_cell.length_b   1.000
_cell.length_c   1.000
_cell.angle_alpha   90.00
_cell.angle_beta   90.00
_cell.angle_gamma   90.00
#
_symmetry.space_group_name_H-M   'P 1'
#
loop_
_entity.id
_entity.type
_entity.pdbx_description
1 polymer ?
#
loop_
_entity_poly.entity_id
_entity_poly.type
_entity_poly.pdbx_seq_one_letter_code
_entity_poly.pdbx_strand_id
1 'polypeptide(L)'
;MKKAALRHDLAADIACANCGRTDPASNLDRHLWCERCIAVARERARRIGWICGALLAAALALWIYLVQQPSRMLIGGWLGAVLATFWLGGRAGMELTYGVLRFRGRPQ
;
A
#
# COMPACT_ATOMS: atom_id res chain seq x y z
N MET A 1 -2.21 -20.49 -37.99
CA MET A 1 -3.29 -19.47 -38.07
C MET A 1 -3.97 -19.15 -36.72
N LYS A 2 -3.41 -19.51 -35.54
CA LYS A 2 -4.02 -19.23 -34.22
C LYS A 2 -3.80 -17.80 -33.66
N LYS A 3 -2.79 -17.06 -34.15
CA LYS A 3 -2.44 -15.72 -33.64
C LYS A 3 -3.50 -14.64 -33.92
N ALA A 4 -4.28 -14.78 -35.00
CA ALA A 4 -5.30 -13.79 -35.37
C ALA A 4 -6.56 -13.90 -34.50
N ALA A 5 -7.01 -15.13 -34.19
CA ALA A 5 -8.17 -15.35 -33.32
C ALA A 5 -7.90 -14.91 -31.87
N LEU A 6 -6.70 -15.19 -31.34
CA LEU A 6 -6.30 -14.74 -29.99
C LEU A 6 -6.31 -13.20 -29.84
N ARG A 7 -6.05 -12.46 -30.92
CA ARG A 7 -6.10 -10.98 -30.90
C ARG A 7 -7.52 -10.44 -30.83
N HIS A 8 -8.51 -11.15 -31.38
CA HIS A 8 -9.92 -10.74 -31.29
C HIS A 8 -10.49 -10.95 -29.88
N ASP A 9 -10.07 -12.00 -29.16
CA ASP A 9 -10.42 -12.18 -27.75
C ASP A 9 -9.74 -11.15 -26.82
N LEU A 10 -8.52 -10.69 -27.14
CA LEU A 10 -7.88 -9.59 -26.38
C LEU A 10 -8.54 -8.22 -26.61
N ALA A 11 -9.28 -8.07 -27.71
CA ALA A 11 -10.08 -6.88 -28.01
C ALA A 11 -11.48 -6.94 -27.38
N ALA A 12 -11.84 -8.03 -26.70
CA ALA A 12 -13.03 -8.05 -25.88
C ALA A 12 -12.81 -7.10 -24.70
N ASP A 13 -13.71 -6.12 -24.57
CA ASP A 13 -13.74 -5.23 -23.42
C ASP A 13 -14.15 -6.02 -22.19
N ILE A 14 -13.27 -6.05 -21.18
CA ILE A 14 -13.52 -6.77 -19.92
C ILE A 14 -13.74 -5.73 -18.82
N ALA A 15 -14.73 -5.99 -17.95
CA ALA A 15 -14.99 -5.13 -16.81
C ALA A 15 -13.87 -5.24 -15.77
N CYS A 16 -13.36 -4.09 -15.34
CA CYS A 16 -12.44 -4.00 -14.21
C CYS A 16 -13.11 -4.55 -12.94
N ALA A 17 -12.45 -5.47 -12.25
CA ALA A 17 -12.99 -6.12 -11.05
C ALA A 17 -13.20 -5.17 -9.86
N ASN A 18 -12.55 -3.99 -9.87
CA ASN A 18 -12.68 -3.01 -8.79
C ASN A 18 -13.74 -1.94 -9.10
N CYS A 19 -13.66 -1.26 -10.25
CA CYS A 19 -14.55 -0.14 -10.59
C CYS A 19 -15.65 -0.46 -11.62
N GLY A 20 -15.68 -1.68 -12.18
CA GLY A 20 -16.68 -2.10 -13.16
C GLY A 20 -16.56 -1.47 -14.55
N ARG A 21 -15.60 -0.56 -14.77
CA ARG A 21 -15.36 0.05 -16.08
C ARG A 21 -14.87 -1.00 -17.08
N THR A 22 -15.49 -1.05 -18.25
CA THR A 22 -15.05 -1.85 -19.39
C THR A 22 -13.83 -1.19 -20.02
N ASP A 23 -12.71 -1.88 -20.00
CA ASP A 23 -11.48 -1.50 -20.67
C ASP A 23 -10.99 -2.72 -21.49
N PRO A 24 -10.25 -2.51 -22.59
CA PRO A 24 -9.72 -3.62 -23.38
C PRO A 24 -8.80 -4.48 -22.51
N ALA A 25 -8.86 -5.80 -22.68
CA ALA A 25 -8.14 -6.76 -21.82
C ALA A 25 -6.62 -6.46 -21.71
N SER A 26 -6.02 -5.83 -22.72
CA SER A 26 -4.62 -5.40 -22.71
C SER A 26 -4.29 -4.30 -21.70
N ASN A 27 -5.26 -3.51 -21.26
CA ASN A 27 -5.11 -2.42 -20.29
C ASN A 27 -5.39 -2.86 -18.84
N LEU A 28 -5.80 -4.11 -18.64
CA LEU A 28 -6.03 -4.67 -17.31
C LEU A 28 -4.80 -5.47 -16.86
N ASP A 29 -4.45 -5.37 -15.57
CA ASP A 29 -3.43 -6.25 -14.98
C ASP A 29 -3.92 -7.70 -14.89
N ARG A 30 -3.02 -8.65 -14.60
CA ARG A 30 -3.31 -10.05 -14.27
C ARG A 30 -4.49 -10.29 -13.29
N HIS A 31 -4.93 -9.30 -12.52
CA HIS A 31 -6.09 -9.35 -11.61
C HIS A 31 -7.30 -8.55 -12.10
N LEU A 32 -7.35 -8.22 -13.39
CA LEU A 32 -8.45 -7.48 -14.00
C LEU A 32 -8.67 -6.10 -13.39
N TRP A 33 -7.58 -5.43 -12.99
CA TRP A 33 -7.63 -4.05 -12.50
C TRP A 33 -7.09 -3.10 -13.55
N CYS A 34 -7.81 -2.02 -13.80
CA CYS A 34 -7.32 -0.93 -14.64
C CYS A 34 -6.27 -0.09 -13.91
N GLU A 35 -5.42 0.59 -14.68
CA GLU A 35 -4.29 1.38 -14.16
C GLU A 35 -4.72 2.46 -13.15
N ARG A 36 -5.90 3.06 -13.34
CA ARG A 36 -6.47 4.03 -12.39
C ARG A 36 -6.74 3.42 -11.02
N CYS A 37 -7.32 2.21 -10.97
CA CYS A 37 -7.59 1.52 -9.71
C CYS A 37 -6.29 1.15 -8.99
N ILE A 38 -5.26 0.76 -9.73
CA ILE A 38 -3.93 0.47 -9.19
C ILE A 38 -3.31 1.74 -8.60
N ALA A 39 -3.37 2.87 -9.31
CA ALA A 39 -2.84 4.14 -8.82
C ALA A 39 -3.54 4.60 -7.53
N VAL A 40 -4.86 4.51 -7.47
CA VAL A 40 -5.65 4.85 -6.27
C VAL A 40 -5.32 3.93 -5.10
N ALA A 41 -5.21 2.62 -5.35
CA ALA A 41 -4.84 1.65 -4.32
C ALA A 41 -3.43 1.89 -3.78
N ARG A 42 -2.46 2.22 -4.64
CA ARG A 42 -1.10 2.61 -4.22
C ARG A 42 -1.10 3.87 -3.38
N GLU A 43 -1.86 4.90 -3.78
CA GLU A 43 -1.94 6.15 -3.01
C GLU A 43 -2.60 5.95 -1.64
N ARG A 44 -3.64 5.11 -1.57
CA ARG A 44 -4.25 4.73 -0.28
C ARG A 44 -3.27 3.93 0.58
N ALA A 45 -2.59 2.94 0.01
CA ALA A 45 -1.57 2.17 0.72
C ALA A 45 -0.44 3.06 1.24
N ARG A 46 -0.01 4.06 0.45
CA ARG A 46 0.96 5.08 0.87
C ARG A 46 0.48 5.86 2.08
N ARG A 47 -0.73 6.42 2.01
CA ARG A 47 -1.31 7.19 3.13
C ARG A 47 -1.49 6.34 4.39
N ILE A 48 -2.02 5.14 4.26
CA ILE A 48 -2.21 4.21 5.38
C ILE A 48 -0.86 3.81 5.98
N GLY A 49 0.14 3.52 5.15
CA GLY A 49 1.50 3.23 5.59
C GLY A 49 2.07 4.35 6.46
N TRP A 50 2.02 5.60 5.98
CA TRP A 50 2.49 6.76 6.76
C TRP A 50 1.74 6.94 8.08
N ILE A 51 0.41 6.75 8.09
CA ILE A 51 -0.41 6.85 9.32
C ILE A 51 0.00 5.76 10.32
N CYS A 52 0.13 4.50 9.87
CA CYS A 52 0.57 3.39 10.72
C CYS A 52 1.98 3.62 11.29
N GLY A 53 2.91 4.09 10.45
CA GLY A 53 4.26 4.47 10.88
C GLY A 53 4.23 5.59 11.93
N ALA A 54 3.43 6.63 11.72
CA ALA A 54 3.29 7.74 12.66
C ALA A 54 2.71 7.30 14.00
N LEU A 55 1.68 6.46 13.99
CA LEU A 55 1.07 5.92 15.20
C LEU A 55 2.06 5.05 16.00
N LEU A 56 2.82 4.18 15.32
CA LEU A 56 3.85 3.37 15.96
C LEU A 56 4.96 4.23 16.58
N ALA A 57 5.44 5.22 15.83
CA ALA A 57 6.47 6.14 16.31
C ALA A 57 5.98 6.98 17.51
N ALA A 58 4.75 7.47 17.45
CA ALA A 58 4.12 8.20 18.55
C ALA A 58 3.93 7.32 19.79
N ALA A 59 3.48 6.08 19.63
CA ALA A 59 3.33 5.12 20.72
C ALA A 59 4.68 4.81 21.38
N LEU A 60 5.73 4.63 20.57
CA LEU A 60 7.09 4.41 21.07
C LEU A 60 7.62 5.65 21.82
N ALA A 61 7.46 6.85 21.26
CA ALA A 61 7.87 8.09 21.89
C ALA A 61 7.15 8.32 23.23
N LEU A 62 5.84 8.03 23.27
CA LEU A 62 5.05 8.11 24.50
C LEU A 62 5.52 7.10 25.54
N TRP A 63 5.82 5.86 25.13
CA TRP A 63 6.35 4.84 26.02
C TRP A 63 7.71 5.22 26.61
N ILE A 64 8.63 5.73 25.78
CA ILE A 64 9.94 6.22 26.24
C ILE A 64 9.76 7.34 27.28
N TYR A 65 8.84 8.26 27.02
CA TYR A 65 8.56 9.39 27.91
C TYR A 65 8.00 8.94 29.27
N LEU A 66 7.03 8.03 29.28
CA LEU A 66 6.33 7.59 30.50
C LEU A 66 7.13 6.57 31.33
N VAL A 67 7.83 5.64 30.68
CA VAL A 67 8.45 4.49 31.36
C VAL A 67 9.96 4.71 31.56
N GLN A 68 10.67 5.16 30.53
CA GLN A 68 12.13 5.16 30.54
C GLN A 68 12.73 6.43 31.15
N GLN A 69 12.00 7.55 31.13
CA GLN A 69 12.44 8.90 31.53
C GLN A 69 13.81 9.27 30.94
N PRO A 70 13.87 9.82 29.71
CA PRO A 70 15.11 9.93 28.96
C PRO A 70 16.18 10.74 29.71
N SER A 71 17.29 10.08 30.04
CA SER A 71 18.48 10.75 30.54
C SER A 71 19.10 11.59 29.41
N ARG A 72 19.51 12.83 29.72
CA ARG A 72 19.97 13.81 28.72
C ARG A 72 21.16 13.33 27.87
N MET A 73 21.94 12.36 28.35
CA MET A 73 23.08 11.79 27.62
C MET A 73 22.70 10.97 26.37
N LEU A 74 21.49 10.41 26.29
CA LEU A 74 21.11 9.44 25.25
C LEU A 74 20.02 9.94 24.29
N ILE A 75 19.73 11.25 24.28
CA ILE A 75 18.67 11.85 23.46
C ILE A 75 18.80 11.54 21.97
N GLY A 76 20.03 11.53 21.43
CA GLY A 76 20.28 11.20 20.02
C GLY A 76 19.88 9.77 19.66
N GLY A 77 20.10 8.81 20.56
CA GLY A 77 19.73 7.41 20.35
C GLY A 77 18.21 7.20 20.31
N TRP A 78 17.48 7.88 21.21
CA TRP A 78 16.02 7.81 21.25
C TRP A 78 15.36 8.45 20.03
N LEU A 79 15.87 9.61 19.59
CA LEU A 79 15.43 10.23 18.33
C LEU A 79 15.68 9.30 17.14
N GLY A 80 16.85 8.67 17.09
CA GLY A 80 17.17 7.67 16.07
C GLY A 80 16.19 6.50 16.07
N ALA A 81 15.86 5.95 17.24
CA ALA A 81 14.91 4.85 17.37
C ALA A 81 13.51 5.22 16.88
N VAL A 82 12.98 6.37 17.29
CA VAL A 82 11.64 6.83 16.87
C VAL A 82 11.59 7.05 15.35
N LEU A 83 12.62 7.67 14.77
CA LEU A 83 12.70 7.88 13.32
C LEU A 83 12.83 6.56 12.56
N ALA A 84 13.63 5.62 13.07
CA ALA A 84 13.76 4.29 12.46
C ALA A 84 12.43 3.53 12.50
N THR A 85 11.71 3.55 13.62
CA THR A 85 10.39 2.94 13.76
C THR A 85 9.37 3.58 12.83
N PHE A 86 9.38 4.91 12.72
CA PHE A 86 8.51 5.64 11.78
C PHE A 86 8.77 5.21 10.34
N TRP A 87 10.03 5.16 9.91
CA TRP A 87 10.41 4.83 8.55
C TRP A 87 10.12 3.37 8.20
N LEU A 88 10.49 2.44 9.08
CA LEU A 88 10.24 1.01 8.89
C LEU A 88 8.74 0.70 8.93
N GLY A 89 8.01 1.27 9.90
CA GLY A 89 6.56 1.10 10.02
C GLY A 89 5.82 1.68 8.82
N GLY A 90 6.26 2.85 8.33
CA GLY A 90 5.76 3.46 7.11
C GLY A 90 5.93 2.56 5.90
N ARG A 91 7.16 2.10 5.67
CA ARG A 91 7.50 1.24 4.52
C ARG A 91 6.77 -0.10 4.56
N ALA A 92 6.81 -0.80 5.70
CA ALA A 92 6.13 -2.09 5.87
C ALA A 92 4.61 -1.95 5.73
N GLY A 93 4.04 -0.87 6.27
CA GLY A 93 2.60 -0.58 6.15
C GLY A 93 2.16 -0.40 4.70
N MET A 94 2.96 0.21 3.83
CA MET A 94 2.63 0.35 2.41
C MET A 94 2.57 -0.99 1.69
N GLU A 95 3.57 -1.85 1.91
CA GLU A 95 3.66 -3.17 1.29
C GLU A 95 2.53 -4.09 1.76
N LEU A 96 2.28 -4.13 3.08
CA LEU A 96 1.20 -4.93 3.67
C LEU A 96 -0.17 -4.43 3.21
N THR A 97 -0.41 -3.13 3.18
CA THR A 97 -1.72 -2.59 2.79
C THR A 97 -2.01 -2.85 1.32
N TYR A 98 -1.01 -2.71 0.44
CA TYR A 98 -1.16 -3.07 -0.96
C TYR A 98 -1.43 -4.57 -1.15
N GLY A 99 -0.72 -5.43 -0.41
CA GLY A 99 -0.98 -6.87 -0.38
C GLY A 99 -2.40 -7.20 0.09
N VAL A 100 -2.85 -6.60 1.20
CA VAL A 100 -4.20 -6.81 1.76
C VAL A 100 -5.30 -6.30 0.82
N LEU A 101 -5.13 -5.12 0.21
CA LEU A 101 -6.04 -4.61 -0.81
C LEU A 101 -6.12 -5.58 -2.00
N ARG A 102 -5.01 -6.21 -2.36
CA ARG A 102 -4.94 -7.18 -3.45
C ARG A 102 -5.62 -8.51 -3.11
N PHE A 103 -5.49 -9.00 -1.88
CA PHE A 103 -6.22 -10.20 -1.43
C PHE A 103 -7.71 -9.94 -1.22
N ARG A 104 -8.09 -8.71 -0.87
CA ARG A 104 -9.48 -8.43 -0.52
C ARG A 104 -10.44 -8.50 -1.67
N GLY A 105 -10.02 -8.37 -2.94
CA GLY A 105 -10.82 -8.74 -4.13
C GLY A 105 -12.28 -8.28 -4.16
N ARG A 106 -12.67 -7.26 -3.36
CA ARG A 106 -14.06 -6.79 -3.27
C ARG A 106 -14.20 -5.58 -4.20
N PRO A 107 -15.20 -5.58 -5.10
CA PRO A 107 -15.60 -4.37 -5.79
C PRO A 107 -16.02 -3.36 -4.72
N GLN A 108 -15.58 -2.11 -4.86
CA GLN A 108 -15.92 -1.00 -3.97
C GLN A 108 -16.59 0.09 -4.76
#